data_AF-A0A536Y3R5-F1
#
_entry.id   AF-A0A536Y3R5-F1
#
_cell.length_a   1.000
_cell.length_b   1.000
_cell.length_c   1.000
_cell.angle_alpha   90.00
_cell.angle_beta   90.00
_cell.angle_gamma   90.00
#
_symmetry.space_group_name_H-M   'P 1'
#
loop_
_entity.id
_entity.type
_entity.pdbx_description
1 polymer ?
#
loop_
_entity_poly.entity_id
_entity_poly.type
_entity_poly.pdbx_seq_one_letter_code
_entity_poly.pdbx_strand_id
1 'polypeptide(L)'
;MKQIICSVFAVAGFGLFVANAVWAQPSNLEKAAHMLDQQSRAGKGEFLTYLTGAAAAYRWIGVKSDIEGSGSVYCPPQEMKLDGRGYAKIALEEYQRRKGDYAGLHEFPLNVLALALLRGLQERFPCRSEAQPLPRS
;
A
#
# COMPACT_ATOMS: atom_id res chain seq x y z
N MET A 1 -60.59 -17.73 -28.36
CA MET A 1 -59.83 -18.18 -27.17
C MET A 1 -58.37 -18.32 -27.61
N LYS A 2 -57.33 -17.71 -27.04
CA LYS A 2 -57.13 -16.98 -25.79
C LYS A 2 -55.82 -16.20 -25.99
N GLN A 3 -55.79 -14.91 -25.65
CA GLN A 3 -54.55 -14.13 -25.58
C GLN A 3 -53.68 -14.61 -24.42
N ILE A 4 -52.36 -14.64 -24.61
CA ILE A 4 -51.38 -14.56 -23.51
C ILE A 4 -50.30 -13.57 -23.92
N ILE A 5 -50.48 -12.34 -23.46
CA ILE A 5 -49.47 -11.30 -23.37
C ILE A 5 -48.56 -11.69 -22.19
N CYS A 6 -47.27 -11.86 -22.44
CA CYS A 6 -46.25 -11.79 -21.39
C CYS A 6 -45.23 -10.71 -21.77
N SER A 7 -45.53 -9.48 -21.36
CA SER A 7 -44.54 -8.43 -21.19
C SER A 7 -43.84 -8.64 -19.85
N VAL A 8 -42.56 -8.99 -19.83
CA VAL A 8 -41.72 -8.92 -18.63
C VAL A 8 -40.26 -8.59 -19.03
N PHE A 9 -39.92 -7.32 -18.83
CA PHE A 9 -38.61 -6.75 -18.50
C PHE A 9 -37.45 -6.82 -19.52
N ALA A 10 -37.23 -5.65 -20.11
CA ALA A 10 -35.90 -5.15 -20.42
C ALA A 10 -34.99 -5.24 -19.18
N VAL A 11 -33.90 -6.00 -19.29
CA VAL A 11 -32.70 -5.74 -18.50
C VAL A 11 -31.65 -5.35 -19.51
N ALA A 12 -31.37 -4.04 -19.52
CA ALA A 12 -30.26 -3.45 -20.23
C ALA A 12 -29.00 -4.28 -19.99
N GLY A 13 -28.31 -4.60 -21.07
CA GLY A 13 -26.97 -5.18 -21.02
C GLY A 13 -26.05 -4.23 -20.27
N PHE A 14 -25.92 -4.44 -18.97
CA PHE A 14 -24.76 -3.99 -18.22
C PHE A 14 -23.63 -4.90 -18.64
N GLY A 15 -22.84 -4.40 -19.58
CA GLY A 15 -21.61 -5.03 -20.03
C GLY A 15 -20.82 -5.50 -18.83
N LEU A 16 -20.43 -6.78 -18.89
CA LEU A 16 -19.35 -7.31 -18.07
C LEU A 16 -18.17 -6.35 -18.20
N PHE A 17 -17.94 -5.53 -17.17
CA PHE A 17 -16.65 -4.94 -16.93
C PHE A 17 -15.72 -6.10 -16.57
N VAL A 18 -15.16 -6.74 -17.59
CA VAL A 18 -13.92 -7.49 -17.45
C VAL A 18 -12.86 -6.43 -17.22
N ALA A 19 -12.75 -5.97 -15.98
CA ALA A 19 -11.57 -5.31 -15.50
C ALA A 19 -10.45 -6.34 -15.69
N ASN A 20 -9.64 -6.16 -16.74
CA ASN A 20 -8.40 -6.89 -16.88
C ASN A 20 -7.60 -6.58 -15.62
N ALA A 21 -7.63 -7.50 -14.65
CA ALA A 21 -6.83 -7.39 -13.44
C ALA A 21 -5.37 -7.37 -13.92
N VAL A 22 -4.79 -6.17 -13.95
CA VAL A 22 -3.37 -5.96 -14.24
C VAL A 22 -2.63 -6.42 -13.00
N TRP A 23 -2.42 -7.74 -12.94
CA TRP A 23 -1.59 -8.38 -11.93
C TRP A 23 -0.15 -7.83 -12.03
N ALA A 24 0.60 -7.89 -10.94
CA ALA A 24 2.03 -7.59 -10.90
C ALA A 24 2.81 -8.64 -11.68
N GLN A 25 2.73 -8.57 -13.00
CA GLN A 25 3.80 -9.01 -13.87
C GLN A 25 4.99 -8.05 -13.68
N PRO A 26 6.24 -8.50 -13.80
CA PRO A 26 7.43 -7.65 -13.60
C PRO A 26 7.37 -6.32 -14.36
N SER A 27 6.91 -6.35 -15.62
CA SER A 27 6.74 -5.17 -16.47
C SER A 27 5.64 -4.20 -15.98
N ASN A 28 4.57 -4.71 -15.39
CA ASN A 28 3.49 -3.90 -14.82
C ASN A 28 3.93 -3.24 -13.51
N LEU A 29 4.70 -3.94 -12.70
CA LEU A 29 5.27 -3.40 -11.46
C LEU A 29 6.32 -2.32 -11.73
N GLU A 30 7.18 -2.50 -12.72
CA GLU A 30 8.13 -1.48 -13.17
C GLU A 30 7.41 -0.21 -13.66
N LYS A 31 6.35 -0.38 -14.46
CA LYS A 31 5.52 0.74 -14.92
C LYS A 31 4.86 1.47 -13.75
N ALA A 32 4.35 0.73 -12.77
CA ALA A 32 3.77 1.28 -11.56
C ALA A 32 4.79 2.07 -10.73
N ALA A 33 6.02 1.55 -10.58
CA ALA A 33 7.10 2.25 -9.89
C ALA A 33 7.50 3.54 -10.63
N HIS A 34 7.58 3.51 -11.96
CA HIS A 34 7.85 4.70 -12.76
C HIS A 34 6.75 5.75 -12.64
N MET A 35 5.48 5.35 -12.69
CA MET A 35 4.33 6.24 -12.47
C MET A 35 4.38 6.88 -11.09
N LEU A 36 4.73 6.10 -10.05
CA LEU A 36 4.88 6.61 -8.70
C LEU A 36 6.01 7.65 -8.58
N ASP A 37 7.17 7.41 -9.21
CA ASP A 37 8.27 8.39 -9.23
C ASP A 37 7.83 9.71 -9.90
N GLN A 38 7.15 9.62 -11.05
CA GLN A 38 6.61 10.80 -11.73
C GLN A 38 5.61 11.57 -10.85
N GLN A 39 4.67 10.88 -10.21
CA GLN A 39 3.67 11.50 -9.33
C GLN A 39 4.30 12.10 -8.07
N SER A 40 5.33 11.46 -7.51
CA SER A 40 6.10 11.98 -6.38
C SER A 40 6.77 13.31 -6.73
N ARG A 41 7.42 13.40 -7.90
CA ARG A 41 8.03 14.64 -8.40
C ARG A 41 7.00 15.73 -8.66
N ALA A 42 5.83 15.36 -9.18
CA ALA A 42 4.71 16.30 -9.40
C ALA A 42 4.00 16.70 -8.10
N GLY A 43 4.22 15.98 -6.99
CA GLY A 43 3.56 16.20 -5.70
C GLY A 43 2.07 15.82 -5.67
N LYS A 44 1.55 15.14 -6.70
CA LYS A 44 0.13 14.74 -6.80
C LYS A 44 -0.04 13.51 -7.68
N GLY A 45 -1.10 12.75 -7.42
CA GLY A 45 -1.53 11.63 -8.25
C GLY A 45 -2.07 10.47 -7.43
N GLU A 46 -2.78 9.55 -8.08
CA GLU A 46 -3.50 8.47 -7.40
C GLU A 46 -2.58 7.49 -6.67
N PHE A 47 -1.41 7.17 -7.22
CA PHE A 47 -0.46 6.25 -6.59
C PHE A 47 0.16 6.88 -5.34
N LEU A 48 0.44 8.18 -5.41
CA LEU A 48 0.93 8.97 -4.28
C LEU A 48 -0.13 9.06 -3.16
N THR A 49 -1.38 9.33 -3.53
CA THR A 49 -2.52 9.36 -2.59
C THR A 49 -2.74 7.99 -1.96
N TYR A 50 -2.70 6.92 -2.76
CA TYR A 50 -2.83 5.55 -2.28
C TYR A 50 -1.76 5.19 -1.25
N LEU A 51 -0.48 5.47 -1.53
CA LEU A 51 0.61 5.22 -0.58
C LEU A 51 0.50 6.06 0.69
N THR A 52 0.02 7.30 0.58
CA THR A 52 -0.24 8.14 1.76
C THR A 52 -1.33 7.51 2.65
N GLY A 53 -2.39 6.98 2.04
CA GLY A 53 -3.43 6.24 2.75
C GLY A 53 -2.91 4.94 3.38
N ALA A 54 -2.08 4.18 2.66
CA ALA A 54 -1.45 2.97 3.17
C ALA A 54 -0.53 3.28 4.38
N ALA A 55 0.30 4.32 4.29
CA ALA A 55 1.14 4.78 5.39
C ALA A 55 0.31 5.15 6.63
N ALA A 56 -0.79 5.87 6.43
CA ALA A 56 -1.71 6.19 7.51
C ALA A 56 -2.27 4.91 8.15
N ALA A 57 -2.73 3.94 7.35
CA ALA A 57 -3.23 2.67 7.85
C ALA A 57 -2.16 1.90 8.66
N TYR A 58 -0.92 1.82 8.17
CA TYR A 58 0.18 1.15 8.88
C TYR A 58 0.47 1.72 10.26
N ARG A 59 0.32 3.04 10.42
CA ARG A 59 0.43 3.70 11.73
C ARG A 59 -0.67 3.26 12.71
N TRP A 60 -1.86 2.91 12.22
CA TRP A 60 -2.99 2.49 13.04
C TRP A 60 -2.98 1.00 13.39
N ILE A 61 -2.29 0.15 12.62
CA ILE A 61 -2.28 -1.31 12.83
C ILE A 61 -1.71 -1.71 14.20
N GLY A 62 -0.93 -0.84 14.86
CA GLY A 62 -0.45 -1.06 16.24
C GLY A 62 -1.27 -0.38 17.36
N VAL A 63 -2.38 0.29 17.06
CA VAL A 63 -3.19 1.03 18.05
C VAL A 63 -4.37 0.20 18.58
N LYS A 64 -4.60 -1.01 18.04
CA LYS A 64 -5.88 -1.74 18.22
C LYS A 64 -5.80 -3.09 18.90
N SER A 65 -4.82 -3.31 19.77
CA SER A 65 -4.84 -4.51 20.61
C SER A 65 -4.61 -4.12 22.07
N ASP A 66 -5.70 -4.17 22.82
CA ASP A 66 -5.73 -4.33 24.27
C ASP A 66 -5.20 -5.72 24.71
N ILE A 67 -4.42 -6.37 23.83
CA ILE A 67 -3.70 -7.61 24.07
C ILE A 67 -2.23 -7.20 24.23
N GLU A 68 -1.62 -7.60 25.35
CA GLU A 68 -0.19 -7.41 25.59
C GLU A 68 0.62 -7.81 24.35
N GLY A 69 1.26 -6.83 23.69
CA GLY A 69 2.19 -7.07 22.59
C GLY A 69 1.93 -6.38 21.26
N SER A 70 0.83 -5.65 21.04
CA SER A 70 0.68 -4.88 19.79
C SER A 70 1.44 -3.55 19.83
N GLY A 71 2.75 -3.61 19.64
CA GLY A 71 3.54 -2.42 19.32
C GLY A 71 3.15 -1.83 17.97
N SER A 72 3.41 -0.54 17.78
CA SER A 72 3.40 0.06 16.43
C SER A 72 4.28 -0.77 15.49
N VAL A 73 3.86 -0.90 14.22
CA VAL A 73 4.61 -1.69 13.24
C VAL A 73 5.95 -1.01 12.87
N TYR A 74 6.02 0.32 13.04
CA TYR A 74 7.23 1.13 12.91
C TYR A 74 7.12 2.38 13.81
N CYS A 75 8.25 2.97 14.21
CA CYS A 75 8.31 4.06 15.19
C CYS A 75 9.09 5.26 14.64
N PRO A 76 8.44 6.14 13.83
CA PRO A 76 9.10 7.32 13.31
C PRO A 76 9.36 8.34 14.44
N PRO A 77 10.46 9.12 14.38
CA PRO A 77 10.71 10.20 15.34
C PRO A 77 9.55 11.21 15.36
N GLN A 78 9.21 11.76 16.53
CA GLN A 78 8.07 12.70 16.67
C GLN A 78 8.21 13.96 15.80
N GLU A 79 9.44 14.38 15.54
CA GLU A 79 9.76 15.55 14.73
C GLU A 79 9.71 15.26 13.21
N MET A 80 9.71 13.98 12.82
CA MET A 80 9.75 13.56 11.43
C MET A 80 8.36 13.67 10.79
N LYS A 81 8.17 14.66 9.93
CA LYS A 81 6.96 14.75 9.08
C LYS A 81 7.22 14.05 7.75
N LEU A 82 6.73 12.81 7.63
CA LEU A 82 6.69 12.12 6.35
C LEU A 82 5.42 12.50 5.58
N ASP A 83 5.61 13.17 4.44
CA ASP A 83 4.56 13.48 3.47
C ASP A 83 4.49 12.40 2.38
N GLY A 84 3.53 12.53 1.45
CA GLY A 84 3.36 11.58 0.34
C GLY A 84 4.64 11.33 -0.45
N ARG A 85 5.46 12.37 -0.68
CA ARG A 85 6.73 12.26 -1.42
C ARG A 85 7.77 11.48 -0.62
N GLY A 86 7.85 11.71 0.68
CA GLY A 86 8.67 10.93 1.59
C GLY A 86 8.31 9.44 1.55
N TYR A 87 7.02 9.11 1.61
CA TYR A 87 6.56 7.72 1.49
C TYR A 87 6.87 7.11 0.12
N ALA A 88 6.60 7.82 -0.97
CA ALA A 88 6.93 7.35 -2.31
C ALA A 88 8.43 7.06 -2.47
N LYS A 89 9.29 7.95 -1.94
CA LYS A 89 10.74 7.75 -1.94
C LYS A 89 11.14 6.48 -1.19
N ILE A 90 10.62 6.26 0.02
CA ILE A 90 10.91 5.04 0.81
C ILE A 90 10.48 3.79 0.05
N ALA A 91 9.27 3.79 -0.52
CA ALA A 91 8.74 2.67 -1.29
C ALA A 91 9.61 2.33 -2.52
N LEU A 92 10.03 3.35 -3.26
CA LEU A 92 10.85 3.20 -4.46
C LEU A 92 12.28 2.74 -4.13
N GLU A 93 12.91 3.31 -3.10
CA GLU A 93 14.22 2.88 -2.60
C GLU A 93 14.19 1.40 -2.20
N GLU A 94 13.16 0.98 -1.45
CA GLU A 94 12.99 -0.41 -1.03
C GLU A 94 12.79 -1.35 -2.24
N TYR A 95 11.85 -0.98 -3.13
CA TYR A 95 11.56 -1.75 -4.33
C TYR A 95 12.79 -1.94 -5.21
N GLN A 96 13.57 -0.88 -5.46
CA GLN A 96 14.77 -0.95 -6.29
C GLN A 96 15.85 -1.83 -5.66
N ARG A 97 16.04 -1.69 -4.34
CA ARG A 97 17.04 -2.44 -3.59
C ARG A 97 16.77 -3.95 -3.57
N ARG A 98 15.51 -4.35 -3.45
CA ARG A 98 15.07 -5.75 -3.36
C ARG A 98 14.18 -6.17 -4.52
N LYS A 99 14.45 -5.66 -5.73
CA LYS A 99 13.58 -5.84 -6.90
C LYS A 99 13.23 -7.30 -7.19
N GLY A 100 14.19 -8.21 -7.01
CA GLY A 100 13.97 -9.65 -7.19
C GLY A 100 12.95 -10.25 -6.23
N ASP A 101 12.90 -9.78 -4.97
CA ASP A 101 11.98 -10.27 -3.95
C ASP A 101 10.52 -9.95 -4.28
N TYR A 102 10.30 -8.88 -5.06
CA TYR A 102 8.97 -8.43 -5.47
C TYR A 102 8.51 -9.01 -6.81
N ALA A 103 9.42 -9.52 -7.64
CA ALA A 103 9.12 -10.01 -8.98
C ALA A 103 8.23 -11.27 -8.98
N GLY A 104 8.25 -12.05 -7.89
CA GLY A 104 7.44 -13.26 -7.73
C GLY A 104 6.06 -13.03 -7.09
N LEU A 105 5.69 -11.78 -6.77
CA LEU A 105 4.41 -11.50 -6.12
C LEU A 105 3.28 -11.35 -7.14
N HIS A 106 2.23 -12.14 -7.00
CA HIS A 106 1.04 -12.09 -7.85
C HIS A 106 -0.06 -11.16 -7.28
N GLU A 107 0.34 -9.97 -6.85
CA GLU A 107 -0.54 -8.96 -6.25
C GLU A 107 -0.80 -7.81 -7.23
N PHE A 108 -1.68 -6.87 -6.90
CA PHE A 108 -1.75 -5.62 -7.68
C PHE A 108 -0.46 -4.80 -7.50
N PRO A 109 0.08 -4.16 -8.55
CA PRO A 109 1.34 -3.40 -8.44
C PRO A 109 1.36 -2.36 -7.32
N LEU A 110 0.22 -1.73 -7.05
CA LEU A 110 0.05 -0.80 -5.93
C LEU A 110 0.17 -1.47 -4.56
N ASN A 111 -0.38 -2.68 -4.40
CA ASN A 111 -0.23 -3.46 -3.16
C ASN A 111 1.24 -3.83 -2.94
N VAL A 112 1.95 -4.20 -4.00
CA VAL A 112 3.38 -4.52 -3.94
C VAL A 112 4.21 -3.30 -3.53
N LEU A 113 3.94 -2.13 -4.10
CA LEU A 113 4.61 -0.88 -3.72
C LEU A 113 4.26 -0.44 -2.29
N ALA A 114 3.03 -0.71 -1.82
CA ALA A 114 2.65 -0.47 -0.43
C ALA A 114 3.36 -1.43 0.54
N LEU A 115 3.54 -2.70 0.16
CA LEU A 115 4.38 -3.63 0.91
C LEU A 115 5.84 -3.17 0.95
N ALA A 116 6.39 -2.67 -0.16
CA ALA A 116 7.72 -2.08 -0.20
C ALA A 116 7.82 -0.86 0.73
N LEU A 117 6.79 -0.01 0.75
CA LEU A 117 6.71 1.08 1.72
C LEU A 117 6.76 0.58 3.18
N LEU A 118 5.93 -0.42 3.52
CA LEU A 118 5.90 -0.97 4.88
C LEU A 118 7.26 -1.49 5.33
N ARG A 119 7.93 -2.30 4.49
CA ARG A 119 9.26 -2.83 4.78
C ARG A 119 10.30 -1.72 4.93
N GLY A 120 10.27 -0.73 4.03
CA GLY A 120 11.16 0.43 4.12
C GLY A 120 10.94 1.26 5.38
N LEU A 121 9.68 1.41 5.85
CA LEU A 121 9.36 2.08 7.10
C LEU A 121 9.87 1.30 8.32
N GLN A 122 9.68 -0.03 8.34
CA GLN A 122 10.16 -0.89 9.42
C GLN A 122 11.68 -0.86 9.55
N GLU A 123 12.40 -0.86 8.43
CA GLU A 123 13.85 -0.84 8.44
C GLU A 123 14.41 0.52 8.84
N ARG A 124 13.78 1.61 8.38
CA ARG A 124 14.24 2.98 8.66
C ARG A 124 13.84 3.45 10.06
N PHE A 125 12.74 2.93 10.60
CA PHE A 125 12.15 3.33 11.87
C PHE A 125 11.76 2.12 12.73
N PRO A 126 12.73 1.28 13.15
CA PRO A 126 12.43 0.15 14.01
C PRO A 126 11.94 0.64 15.37
N CYS A 127 10.86 0.05 15.87
CA CYS A 127 10.45 0.25 17.25
C CYS A 127 11.47 -0.43 18.17
N ARG A 128 12.31 0.35 18.85
CA ARG A 128 13.16 -0.22 19.90
C ARG A 128 12.26 -0.70 21.03
N SER A 129 12.34 -1.99 21.34
CA SER A 129 11.81 -2.54 22.58
C SER A 129 12.56 -1.87 23.72
N GLU A 130 11.88 -1.05 24.51
CA GLU A 130 12.46 -0.43 25.71
C GLU A 130 12.70 -1.54 26.75
N ALA A 131 13.90 -2.11 26.71
CA ALA A 131 14.43 -2.99 27.76
C ALA A 131 15.94 -2.76 27.88
N GLN A 132 16.34 -1.52 28.18
CA GLN A 132 17.56 -1.28 28.94
C GLN A 132 17.13 -0.93 30.36
N PRO A 133 17.34 -1.83 31.36
CA PRO A 133 17.20 -1.43 32.74
C PRO A 133 18.27 -0.37 33.01
N LEU A 134 17.85 0.82 33.39
CA LEU A 134 18.73 1.83 33.95
C LEU A 134 19.54 1.18 35.09
N PRO A 135 20.87 1.32 35.14
CA PRO A 135 21.62 0.90 36.32
C PRO A 135 21.11 1.74 37.50
N ARG A 136 20.53 1.05 38.49
CA ARG A 136 20.27 1.67 39.79
C ARG A 136 21.63 2.00 40.40
N SER A 137 21.96 3.30 40.39
CA SER A 137 23.01 3.89 41.23
C SER A 137 22.61 3.84 42.69
#